data_AF-A0A377DGA6-F1
#
_entry.id   AF-A0A377DGA6-F1
#
_cell.length_a   1.000
_cell.length_b   1.000
_cell.length_c   1.000
_cell.angle_alpha   90.00
_cell.angle_beta   90.00
_cell.angle_gamma   90.00
#
_symmetry.space_group_name_H-M   'P 1'
#
loop_
_entity.id
_entity.type
_entity.pdbx_description
1 polymer ?
#
loop_
_entity_poly.entity_id
_entity_poly.type
_entity_poly.pdbx_seq_one_letter_code
_entity_poly.pdbx_strand_id
1 'polypeptide(L)'
;MNTLRIGLVSISDRASSGVYQDKGIPALEEWLTSALTTPFELETRLIPDEQAIIEQTLCELVDEMSCHLVLTTGGTGPARRDVTPDATLAVADREMPGFGEQMRQISLHFVPTAILSRQVGVIRKQALILNLPGQPKSIKETLGRCKGR
;
A
#
# COMPACT_ATOMS: atom_id res chain seq x y z
N MET A 1 -7.44 -25.85 -1.28
CA MET A 1 -7.60 -24.62 -0.47
C MET A 1 -6.97 -23.51 -1.27
N ASN A 2 -7.69 -22.42 -1.61
CA ASN A 2 -7.09 -21.29 -2.29
C ASN A 2 -6.13 -20.59 -1.32
N THR A 3 -4.83 -20.68 -1.58
CA THR A 3 -3.81 -19.96 -0.83
C THR A 3 -4.06 -18.46 -0.96
N LEU A 4 -4.01 -17.73 0.16
CA LEU A 4 -4.11 -16.28 0.15
C LEU A 4 -2.89 -15.71 -0.59
N ARG A 5 -3.12 -14.87 -1.59
CA ARG A 5 -2.04 -14.21 -2.35
C ARG A 5 -2.07 -12.70 -2.14
N ILE A 6 -0.93 -12.11 -1.81
CA ILE A 6 -0.81 -10.71 -1.41
C ILE A 6 0.26 -10.01 -2.26
N GLY A 7 -0.11 -8.91 -2.89
CA GLY A 7 0.80 -8.04 -3.63
C GLY A 7 1.44 -7.01 -2.71
N LEU A 8 2.76 -6.80 -2.81
CA LEU A 8 3.51 -5.77 -2.10
C LEU A 8 4.22 -4.87 -3.11
N VAL A 9 3.93 -3.58 -3.09
CA VAL A 9 4.50 -2.62 -4.05
C VAL A 9 5.25 -1.52 -3.30
N SER A 10 6.57 -1.46 -3.49
CA SER A 10 7.38 -0.32 -3.08
C SER A 10 7.51 0.64 -4.25
N ILE A 11 7.08 1.89 -4.04
CA ILE A 11 7.04 2.94 -5.05
C ILE A 11 8.06 4.00 -4.63
N SER A 12 9.16 4.07 -5.36
CA SER A 12 10.27 4.96 -5.03
C SER A 12 11.25 5.06 -6.19
N ASP A 13 11.34 6.25 -6.80
CA ASP A 13 12.31 6.59 -7.85
C ASP A 13 13.73 6.16 -7.50
N ARG A 14 14.15 6.44 -6.26
CA ARG A 14 15.53 6.22 -5.79
C ARG A 14 15.81 4.75 -5.48
N ALA A 15 14.81 4.01 -5.01
CA ALA A 15 15.00 2.58 -4.76
C ALA A 15 14.96 1.80 -6.07
N SER A 16 14.04 2.15 -6.99
CA SER A 16 13.99 1.53 -8.32
C SER A 16 15.22 1.81 -9.17
N SER A 17 15.86 2.98 -9.01
CA SER A 17 17.10 3.32 -9.70
C SER A 17 18.37 2.76 -9.03
N GLY A 18 18.23 1.98 -7.95
CA GLY A 18 19.35 1.38 -7.21
C GLY A 18 20.19 2.35 -6.38
N VAL A 19 19.74 3.59 -6.18
CA VAL A 19 20.45 4.61 -5.38
C VAL A 19 20.34 4.29 -3.89
N TYR A 20 19.24 3.69 -3.45
CA TYR A 20 19.08 3.15 -2.09
C TYR A 20 18.51 1.74 -2.11
N GLN A 21 18.85 0.97 -1.07
CA GLN A 21 18.21 -0.31 -0.81
C GLN A 21 16.75 -0.10 -0.42
N ASP A 22 15.84 -0.87 -1.02
CA ASP A 22 14.43 -0.87 -0.64
C ASP A 22 14.26 -1.32 0.81
N LYS A 23 13.46 -0.56 1.56
CA LYS A 23 13.03 -0.90 2.92
C LYS A 23 11.52 -1.05 3.01
N GLY A 24 10.80 -0.76 1.92
CA GLY A 24 9.35 -0.81 1.87
C GLY A 24 8.82 -2.24 1.88
N ILE A 25 9.24 -3.06 0.90
CA ILE A 25 8.80 -4.46 0.81
C ILE A 25 9.15 -5.24 2.08
N PRO A 26 10.42 -5.20 2.60
CA PRO A 26 10.75 -5.91 3.83
C PRO A 26 9.88 -5.52 5.03
N ALA A 27 9.52 -4.23 5.15
CA ALA A 27 8.68 -3.76 6.24
C ALA A 27 7.22 -4.23 6.13
N LEU A 28 6.69 -4.28 4.92
CA LEU A 28 5.35 -4.81 4.66
C LEU A 28 5.29 -6.32 4.92
N GLU A 29 6.30 -7.06 4.49
CA GLU A 29 6.43 -8.50 4.72
C GLU A 29 6.55 -8.82 6.22
N GLU A 30 7.38 -8.10 6.96
CA GLU A 30 7.50 -8.24 8.41
C GLU A 30 6.15 -7.99 9.11
N TRP A 31 5.44 -6.93 8.69
CA TRP A 31 4.12 -6.63 9.25
C TRP A 31 3.11 -7.74 8.96
N LEU A 32 3.00 -8.21 7.71
CA LEU A 32 2.08 -9.28 7.33
C LEU A 32 2.34 -10.56 8.11
N THR A 33 3.60 -10.96 8.22
CA THR A 33 4.03 -12.15 8.97
C THR A 33 3.66 -12.03 10.45
N SER A 34 3.71 -10.82 11.02
CA SER A 34 3.27 -10.59 12.40
C SER A 34 1.74 -10.55 12.57
N ALA A 35 1.02 -10.17 11.51
CA ALA A 35 -0.42 -9.91 11.58
C ALA A 35 -1.28 -11.13 11.23
N LEU A 36 -0.78 -12.01 10.36
CA LEU A 36 -1.48 -13.17 9.81
C LEU A 36 -0.82 -14.47 10.29
N THR A 37 -1.64 -15.42 10.72
CA THR A 37 -1.20 -16.79 11.05
C THR A 37 -1.50 -17.78 9.92
N THR A 38 -2.31 -17.37 8.94
CA THR A 38 -2.67 -18.19 7.78
C THR A 38 -1.56 -18.15 6.73
N PRO A 39 -1.21 -19.28 6.08
CA PRO A 39 -0.25 -19.28 4.97
C PRO A 39 -0.68 -18.36 3.83
N PHE A 40 0.27 -17.63 3.27
CA PHE A 40 0.07 -16.76 2.11
C PHE A 40 1.27 -16.79 1.17
N GLU A 41 1.03 -16.43 -0.09
CA GLU A 41 2.04 -16.19 -1.14
C GLU A 41 2.19 -14.69 -1.37
N LEU A 42 3.43 -14.25 -1.64
CA LEU A 42 3.75 -12.85 -1.88
C LEU A 42 4.13 -12.60 -3.35
N GLU A 43 3.61 -11.52 -3.89
CA GLU A 43 4.00 -10.96 -5.18
C GLU A 43 4.59 -9.57 -4.96
N THR A 44 5.90 -9.41 -5.13
CA THR A 44 6.58 -8.14 -4.81
C THR A 44 6.94 -7.36 -6.06
N ARG A 45 6.84 -6.02 -6.00
CA ARG A 45 7.22 -5.11 -7.09
C ARG A 45 7.92 -3.88 -6.51
N LEU A 46 9.04 -3.51 -7.11
CA LEU A 46 9.76 -2.26 -6.82
C LEU A 46 9.75 -1.41 -8.09
N ILE A 47 9.05 -0.27 -8.05
CA ILE A 47 8.76 0.54 -9.24
C ILE A 47 8.99 2.04 -8.97
N PRO A 48 9.22 2.86 -10.01
CA PRO A 48 9.35 4.31 -9.87
C PRO A 48 7.99 4.99 -9.60
N ASP A 49 8.03 6.27 -9.21
CA ASP A 49 6.87 7.13 -8.97
C ASP A 49 6.24 7.63 -10.29
N GLU A 50 5.87 6.69 -11.17
CA GLU A 50 5.25 6.97 -12.46
C GLU A 50 3.84 6.40 -12.49
N GLN A 51 2.83 7.28 -12.60
CA GLN A 51 1.41 6.91 -12.42
C GLN A 51 1.00 5.73 -13.31
N ALA A 52 1.32 5.76 -14.61
CA ALA A 52 0.98 4.67 -15.54
C ALA A 52 1.63 3.33 -15.17
N ILE A 53 2.84 3.34 -14.61
CA ILE A 53 3.53 2.13 -14.16
C ILE A 53 2.84 1.58 -12.90
N ILE A 54 2.45 2.45 -11.97
CA ILE A 54 1.71 2.06 -10.76
C ILE A 54 0.36 1.46 -11.15
N GLU A 55 -0.40 2.12 -12.02
CA GLU A 55 -1.69 1.62 -12.52
C GLU A 55 -1.56 0.23 -13.15
N GLN A 56 -0.60 0.06 -14.06
CA GLN A 56 -0.36 -1.22 -14.72
C GLN A 56 0.03 -2.31 -13.71
N THR A 57 0.89 -1.98 -12.76
CA THR A 57 1.34 -2.92 -11.71
C THR A 57 0.17 -3.36 -10.82
N LEU A 58 -0.67 -2.42 -10.39
CA LEU A 58 -1.85 -2.73 -9.59
C LEU A 58 -2.85 -3.60 -10.37
N CYS A 59 -3.04 -3.31 -11.66
CA CYS A 59 -3.86 -4.14 -12.54
C CYS A 59 -3.29 -5.55 -12.68
N GLU A 60 -1.99 -5.71 -13.00
CA GLU A 60 -1.32 -7.01 -13.13
C GLU A 60 -1.48 -7.86 -11.86
N LEU A 61 -1.20 -7.28 -10.70
CA LEU A 61 -1.27 -7.99 -9.42
C LEU A 61 -2.69 -8.53 -9.13
N VAL A 62 -3.72 -7.73 -9.43
CA VAL A 62 -5.11 -8.14 -9.18
C VAL A 62 -5.64 -9.06 -10.28
N ASP A 63 -5.43 -8.69 -11.54
CA ASP A 63 -6.10 -9.27 -12.69
C ASP A 63 -5.43 -10.53 -13.20
N GLU A 64 -4.10 -10.59 -13.14
CA GLU A 64 -3.29 -11.68 -13.68
C GLU A 64 -2.75 -12.55 -12.55
N MET A 65 -2.17 -11.92 -11.53
CA MET A 65 -1.62 -12.65 -10.39
C MET A 65 -2.69 -13.06 -9.38
N SER A 66 -3.94 -12.60 -9.51
CA SER A 66 -5.05 -12.97 -8.62
C SER A 66 -4.76 -12.67 -7.13
N CYS A 67 -4.06 -11.57 -6.84
CA CYS A 67 -3.87 -11.09 -5.48
C CYS A 67 -5.22 -10.71 -4.86
N HIS A 68 -5.43 -11.10 -3.61
CA HIS A 68 -6.64 -10.78 -2.83
C HIS A 68 -6.47 -9.47 -2.05
N LEU A 69 -5.21 -9.12 -1.77
CA LEU A 69 -4.81 -7.91 -1.08
C LEU A 69 -3.59 -7.35 -1.81
N VAL A 70 -3.55 -6.04 -2.05
CA VAL A 70 -2.37 -5.34 -2.52
C VAL A 70 -2.05 -4.19 -1.57
N LEU A 71 -0.81 -4.17 -1.07
CA LEU A 71 -0.31 -3.14 -0.17
C LEU A 71 0.76 -2.34 -0.89
N THR A 72 0.58 -1.03 -0.98
CA THR A 72 1.60 -0.13 -1.53
C THR A 72 2.27 0.68 -0.43
N THR A 73 3.51 1.09 -0.66
CA THR A 73 4.23 2.02 0.22
C THR A 73 5.05 3.00 -0.62
N GLY A 74 5.04 4.27 -0.21
CA GLY A 74 5.65 5.37 -0.97
C GLY A 74 4.68 6.17 -1.84
N GLY A 75 5.08 7.39 -2.20
CA GLY A 75 4.34 8.26 -3.14
C GLY A 75 2.96 8.75 -2.68
N THR A 76 2.69 8.90 -1.37
CA THR A 76 1.35 9.24 -0.81
C THR A 76 1.27 10.61 -0.13
N GLY A 77 2.32 11.43 -0.21
CA GLY A 77 2.34 12.78 0.34
C GLY A 77 1.74 13.84 -0.60
N PRO A 78 1.99 15.13 -0.31
CA PRO A 78 1.51 16.25 -1.12
C PRO A 78 2.48 16.65 -2.25
N ALA A 79 3.62 15.97 -2.43
CA ALA A 79 4.59 16.35 -3.43
C ALA A 79 4.09 16.03 -4.84
N ARG A 80 4.59 16.74 -5.87
CA ARG A 80 4.16 16.52 -7.26
C ARG A 80 4.43 15.10 -7.79
N ARG A 81 5.44 14.42 -7.23
CA ARG A 81 5.79 13.02 -7.57
C ARG A 81 4.94 12.01 -6.80
N ASP A 82 4.23 12.43 -5.75
CA ASP A 82 3.41 11.54 -4.93
C ASP A 82 2.09 11.21 -5.65
N VAL A 83 2.17 10.29 -6.62
CA VAL A 83 1.07 9.92 -7.54
C VAL A 83 0.44 8.56 -7.22
N THR A 84 0.87 7.89 -6.14
CA THR A 84 0.34 6.57 -5.75
C THR A 84 -1.18 6.59 -5.49
N PRO A 85 -1.76 7.58 -4.78
CA PRO A 85 -3.21 7.65 -4.59
C PRO A 85 -3.97 7.86 -5.89
N ASP A 86 -3.45 8.70 -6.79
CA ASP A 86 -4.04 9.00 -8.09
C ASP A 86 -4.12 7.73 -8.95
N ALA A 87 -3.02 6.98 -9.04
CA ALA A 87 -2.98 5.68 -9.71
C ALA A 87 -3.93 4.65 -9.07
N THR A 88 -4.00 4.62 -7.74
CA THR A 88 -4.87 3.69 -7.00
C THR A 88 -6.34 3.97 -7.26
N LEU A 89 -6.75 5.24 -7.29
CA LEU A 89 -8.12 5.64 -7.61
C LEU A 89 -8.45 5.40 -9.08
N ALA A 90 -7.50 5.58 -10.00
CA ALA A 90 -7.71 5.38 -11.44
C ALA A 90 -8.06 3.93 -11.79
N VAL A 91 -7.53 2.94 -11.05
CA VAL A 91 -7.79 1.51 -11.26
C VAL A 91 -8.91 0.94 -10.38
N ALA A 92 -9.54 1.78 -9.55
CA ALA A 92 -10.56 1.35 -8.59
C ALA A 92 -11.91 1.09 -9.26
N ASP A 93 -12.56 0.00 -8.86
CA ASP A 93 -13.99 -0.19 -9.14
C ASP A 93 -14.85 0.55 -8.10
N ARG A 94 -14.36 0.62 -6.86
CA ARG A 94 -15.02 1.32 -5.76
C ARG A 94 -14.02 1.83 -4.73
N GLU A 95 -14.15 3.09 -4.34
CA GLU A 95 -13.39 3.66 -3.23
C GLU A 95 -13.91 3.17 -1.86
N MET A 96 -12.99 2.99 -0.91
CA MET A 96 -13.28 2.67 0.48
C MET A 96 -12.77 3.80 1.39
N PRO A 97 -13.45 4.96 1.43
CA PRO A 97 -12.93 6.20 2.02
C PRO A 97 -12.59 6.08 3.52
N GLY A 98 -13.31 5.20 4.24
CA GLY A 98 -13.08 4.94 5.66
C GLY A 98 -11.65 4.49 6.00
N PHE A 99 -10.93 3.86 5.06
CA PHE A 99 -9.52 3.54 5.28
C PHE A 99 -8.67 4.81 5.37
N GLY A 100 -8.78 5.71 4.39
CA GLY A 100 -8.02 6.96 4.40
C GLY A 100 -8.32 7.81 5.64
N GLU A 101 -9.59 7.87 6.03
CA GLU A 101 -10.04 8.57 7.25
C GLU A 101 -9.40 7.99 8.51
N GLN A 102 -9.50 6.67 8.72
CA GLN A 102 -8.93 6.01 9.90
C GLN A 102 -7.41 6.11 9.93
N MET A 103 -6.72 5.92 8.80
CA MET A 103 -5.27 6.02 8.74
C MET A 103 -4.76 7.42 9.10
N ARG A 104 -5.43 8.48 8.59
CA ARG A 104 -5.11 9.86 8.97
C ARG A 104 -5.43 10.13 10.43
N GLN A 105 -6.59 9.69 10.93
CA GLN A 105 -6.98 9.88 12.33
C GLN A 105 -5.97 9.23 13.28
N ILE A 106 -5.54 8.00 13.01
CA ILE A 106 -4.52 7.30 13.81
C ILE A 106 -3.20 8.07 13.76
N SER A 107 -2.75 8.44 12.55
CA SER A 107 -1.47 9.13 12.36
C SER A 107 -1.42 10.50 13.03
N LEU A 108 -2.54 11.21 13.13
CA LEU A 108 -2.63 12.54 13.75
C LEU A 108 -2.30 12.52 15.25
N HIS A 109 -2.41 11.36 15.92
CA HIS A 109 -2.00 11.20 17.31
C HIS A 109 -0.47 11.25 17.49
N PHE A 110 0.30 11.08 16.40
CA PHE A 110 1.75 10.98 16.44
C PHE A 110 2.42 12.16 15.73
N VAL A 111 1.87 12.58 14.59
CA VAL A 111 2.44 13.65 13.76
C VAL A 111 1.35 14.61 13.26
N PRO A 112 1.47 15.93 13.52
CA PRO A 112 0.50 16.92 13.04
C PRO A 112 0.36 16.98 11.52
N THR A 113 1.43 16.62 10.80
CA THR A 113 1.47 16.59 9.33
C THR A 113 0.69 15.43 8.72
N ALA A 114 0.09 14.54 9.53
CA ALA A 114 -0.75 13.44 9.06
C ALA A 114 -1.90 13.90 8.15
N ILE A 115 -2.39 15.13 8.33
CA ILE A 115 -3.44 15.73 7.48
C ILE A 115 -3.03 15.85 6.00
N LEU A 116 -1.72 15.83 5.69
CA LEU A 116 -1.20 15.93 4.34
C LEU A 116 -1.17 14.57 3.62
N SER A 117 -1.43 13.47 4.33
CA SER A 117 -1.47 12.13 3.74
C SER A 117 -2.65 11.98 2.80
N ARG A 118 -2.35 11.59 1.56
CA ARG A 118 -3.33 11.30 0.52
C ARG A 118 -3.64 9.80 0.41
N GLN A 119 -3.27 8.99 1.41
CA GLN A 119 -3.54 7.55 1.41
C GLN A 119 -5.02 7.24 1.23
N VAL A 120 -5.30 6.23 0.40
CA VAL A 120 -6.63 5.71 0.14
C VAL A 120 -6.67 4.18 0.24
N GLY A 121 -7.88 3.65 0.37
CA GLY A 121 -8.17 2.23 0.17
C GLY A 121 -9.25 2.08 -0.89
N VAL A 122 -9.13 1.07 -1.74
CA VAL A 122 -10.08 0.82 -2.84
C VAL A 122 -10.32 -0.67 -3.03
N ILE A 123 -11.43 -1.01 -3.67
CA ILE A 123 -11.69 -2.35 -4.21
C ILE A 123 -11.46 -2.32 -5.71
N ARG A 124 -10.73 -3.31 -6.20
CA ARG A 124 -10.65 -3.68 -7.62
C ARG A 124 -11.01 -5.15 -7.73
N LYS A 125 -12.09 -5.45 -8.46
CA LYS A 125 -12.72 -6.78 -8.55
C LYS A 125 -12.91 -7.39 -7.15
N GLN A 126 -12.27 -8.53 -6.88
CA GLN A 126 -12.30 -9.21 -5.59
C GLN A 126 -11.17 -8.80 -4.63
N ALA A 127 -10.31 -7.87 -5.01
CA ALA A 127 -9.12 -7.50 -4.26
C ALA A 127 -9.28 -6.16 -3.52
N LEU A 128 -8.71 -6.08 -2.32
CA LEU A 128 -8.52 -4.85 -1.57
C LEU A 128 -7.15 -4.26 -1.90
N ILE A 129 -7.07 -2.98 -2.24
CA ILE A 129 -5.81 -2.25 -2.44
C ILE A 129 -5.72 -1.15 -1.38
N LEU A 130 -4.61 -1.10 -0.62
CA LEU A 130 -4.38 -0.09 0.41
C LEU A 130 -3.04 0.61 0.19
N ASN A 131 -3.06 1.95 0.27
CA ASN A 131 -1.82 2.73 0.31
C ASN A 131 -1.38 2.94 1.75
N LEU A 132 -0.19 2.46 2.08
CA LEU A 132 0.35 2.51 3.43
C LEU A 132 1.48 3.54 3.56
N PRO A 133 1.81 3.95 4.79
CA PRO A 133 2.94 4.83 5.04
C PRO A 133 4.27 4.24 4.56
N GLY A 134 5.22 5.12 4.20
CA GLY A 134 6.60 4.76 3.85
C GLY A 134 7.45 4.23 5.00
N GLN A 135 7.06 4.52 6.25
CA GLN A 135 7.86 4.18 7.43
C GLN A 135 7.38 2.88 8.08
N PRO A 136 8.26 1.90 8.36
CA PRO A 136 7.91 0.63 9.00
C PRO A 136 7.14 0.80 10.31
N LYS A 137 7.54 1.78 11.13
CA LYS A 137 6.88 2.11 12.40
C LYS A 137 5.42 2.54 12.17
N SER A 138 5.20 3.42 11.19
CA SER A 138 3.87 3.93 10.86
C SER A 138 2.97 2.85 10.25
N ILE A 139 3.52 1.87 9.52
CA ILE A 139 2.75 0.71 9.02
C ILE A 139 2.17 -0.08 10.20
N LYS A 140 3.02 -0.42 11.19
CA LYS A 140 2.59 -1.14 12.40
C LYS A 140 1.54 -0.37 13.19
N GLU A 141 1.75 0.94 13.40
CA GLU A 141 0.83 1.80 14.15
C GLU A 141 -0.52 1.97 13.45
N THR A 142 -0.51 2.15 12.13
CA THR A 142 -1.70 2.39 11.31
C THR A 142 -2.56 1.14 11.23
N LEU A 143 -1.98 0.00 10.86
CA LEU A 143 -2.74 -1.24 10.66
C LEU A 143 -3.05 -1.97 11.97
N GLY A 144 -2.20 -1.85 12.99
CA GLY A 144 -2.42 -2.45 14.30
C GLY A 144 -3.66 -1.92 15.01
N ARG A 145 -4.09 -0.67 14.72
CA ARG A 145 -5.27 -0.03 15.32
C ARG A 145 -6.51 -0.04 14.42
N CYS A 146 -6.38 -0.42 13.14
CA CYS A 146 -7.52 -0.74 12.27
C CYS A 146 -8.11 -2.14 12.54
N LYS A 147 -7.49 -2.96 13.41
CA LYS A 147 -8.13 -4.14 13.96
C LYS A 147 -9.31 -3.69 14.83
N GLY A 148 -10.53 -3.86 14.31
CA GLY A 148 -11.75 -3.68 15.09
C GLY A 148 -11.66 -4.46 16.40
N ARG A 149 -12.24 -3.91 17.47
CA ARG A 149 -12.48 -4.67 18.70
C ARG A 149 -13.29 -5.93 18.41
#